data_AF-A0A4V0ZA88-F1
#
_entry.id   AF-A0A4V0ZA88-F1
#
_cell.length_a   1.000
_cell.length_b   1.000
_cell.length_c   1.000
_cell.angle_alpha   90.00
_cell.angle_beta   90.00
_cell.angle_gamma   90.00
#
_symmetry.space_group_name_H-M   'P 1'
#
loop_
_entity.id
_entity.type
_entity.pdbx_description
1 polymer ?
#
loop_
_entity_poly.entity_id
_entity_poly.type
_entity_poly.pdbx_seq_one_letter_code
_entity_poly.pdbx_strand_id
1 'polypeptide(L)'
;MAVRPTSRPRETLISLVSRTAAMIGLSTWELTAELALAQKPLIAVEDASVDQISEVLGLSSAERASLVSWTPQPLEGVRMRFRGESVVSRAVMNPTVRGCPCCLREDTKQSQFETVDGMVMRGDWQFRHLAVCIRHASPLVPLWTAKRVADRYDFATQLRRIKADLIEGRLDAATCEVTSYDKWIDQRLETGQDETWLANHSIDIAAQFCELLGAELVRRDLAPKSAPRSAGFEVASQGPASIKNAFHVLAKRASGPHDEMRSAFGRLYD
;
A
#
# COMPACT_ATOMS: atom_id res chain seq x y z
N MET A 1 -5.03 -30.20 14.10
CA MET A 1 -5.47 -29.02 13.31
C MET A 1 -4.72 -27.83 13.90
N ALA A 2 -3.74 -27.28 13.18
CA ALA A 2 -2.98 -26.13 13.70
C ALA A 2 -3.95 -24.98 13.97
N VAL A 3 -3.89 -24.41 15.17
CA VAL A 3 -4.67 -23.23 15.53
C VAL A 3 -4.19 -22.09 14.63
N ARG A 4 -5.06 -21.59 13.74
CA ARG A 4 -4.76 -20.46 12.85
C ARG A 4 -5.94 -19.49 12.74
N PRO A 5 -5.70 -18.21 12.42
CA PRO A 5 -6.77 -17.29 12.13
C PRO A 5 -7.34 -17.55 10.72
N THR A 6 -8.60 -17.14 10.52
CA THR A 6 -9.16 -17.00 9.16
C THR A 6 -8.49 -15.83 8.45
N SER A 7 -8.15 -16.02 7.18
CA SER A 7 -7.63 -14.93 6.33
C SER A 7 -8.67 -13.83 6.14
N ARG A 8 -8.23 -12.59 6.06
CA ARG A 8 -9.09 -11.41 5.95
C ARG A 8 -8.92 -10.70 4.59
N PRO A 9 -9.90 -9.87 4.18
CA PRO A 9 -9.77 -9.09 2.95
C PRO A 9 -8.49 -8.24 2.96
N ARG A 10 -7.79 -8.24 1.81
CA ARG A 10 -6.52 -7.54 1.60
C ARG A 10 -5.36 -7.96 2.51
N GLU A 11 -5.50 -9.04 3.27
CA GLU A 11 -4.46 -9.50 4.17
C GLU A 11 -3.22 -9.97 3.39
N THR A 12 -2.03 -9.67 3.90
CA THR A 12 -0.78 -10.20 3.35
C THR A 12 -0.47 -11.59 3.91
N LEU A 13 0.34 -12.38 3.19
CA LEU A 13 0.80 -13.69 3.67
C LEU A 13 1.52 -13.56 5.03
N ILE A 14 2.42 -12.58 5.14
CA ILE A 14 3.17 -12.32 6.39
C ILE A 14 2.23 -11.89 7.52
N SER A 15 1.17 -11.12 7.24
CA SER A 15 0.13 -10.79 8.23
C SER A 15 -0.52 -12.04 8.80
N LEU A 16 -0.91 -12.98 7.94
CA LEU A 16 -1.54 -14.21 8.40
C LEU A 16 -0.58 -15.03 9.29
N VAL A 17 0.66 -15.22 8.84
CA VAL A 17 1.70 -15.94 9.62
C VAL A 17 1.94 -15.24 10.96
N SER A 18 2.03 -13.92 10.94
CA SER A 18 2.20 -13.11 12.14
C SER A 18 1.05 -13.25 13.13
N ARG A 19 -0.20 -13.28 12.66
CA ARG A 19 -1.36 -13.46 13.53
C ARG A 19 -1.40 -14.87 14.09
N THR A 20 -1.05 -15.89 13.31
CA THR A 20 -0.87 -17.26 13.81
C THR A 20 0.19 -17.31 14.93
N ALA A 21 1.31 -16.62 14.77
CA ALA A 21 2.35 -16.54 15.80
C ALA A 21 1.82 -15.87 17.08
N ALA A 22 1.07 -14.77 16.94
CA ALA A 22 0.47 -14.07 18.06
C ALA A 22 -0.53 -14.95 18.85
N MET A 23 -1.31 -15.82 18.19
CA MET A 23 -2.24 -16.73 18.88
C MET A 23 -1.55 -17.67 19.88
N ILE A 24 -0.26 -17.94 19.66
CA ILE A 24 0.56 -18.82 20.52
C ILE A 24 1.67 -18.05 21.26
N GLY A 25 1.62 -16.72 21.27
CA GLY A 25 2.55 -15.86 22.01
C GLY A 25 3.96 -15.77 21.42
N LEU A 26 4.16 -16.15 20.15
CA LEU A 26 5.44 -16.06 19.44
C LEU A 26 5.53 -14.77 18.60
N SER A 27 6.75 -14.39 18.24
CA SER A 27 7.02 -13.53 17.08
C SER A 27 6.80 -14.27 15.77
N THR A 28 6.64 -13.53 14.68
CA THR A 28 6.52 -14.12 13.33
C THR A 28 7.70 -15.04 13.04
N TRP A 29 8.90 -14.63 13.45
CA TRP A 29 10.13 -15.36 13.11
C TRP A 29 10.41 -16.57 13.99
N GLU A 30 10.03 -16.52 15.27
CA GLU A 30 10.04 -17.70 16.13
C GLU A 30 9.11 -18.78 15.57
N LEU A 31 7.88 -18.43 15.19
CA LEU A 31 6.96 -19.39 14.55
C LEU A 31 7.58 -20.00 13.29
N THR A 32 8.14 -19.17 12.39
CA THR A 32 8.75 -19.73 11.16
C THR A 32 9.95 -20.62 11.47
N ALA A 33 10.72 -20.33 12.53
CA ALA A 33 11.85 -21.18 12.93
C ALA A 33 11.37 -22.55 13.43
N GLU A 34 10.31 -22.59 14.26
CA GLU A 34 9.66 -23.83 14.71
C GLU A 34 9.12 -24.67 13.54
N LEU A 35 8.69 -23.99 12.46
CA LEU A 35 8.20 -24.62 11.24
C LEU A 35 9.30 -24.95 10.22
N ALA A 36 10.58 -24.74 10.56
CA ALA A 36 11.73 -24.88 9.67
C ALA A 36 11.60 -24.09 8.35
N LEU A 37 10.97 -22.92 8.41
CA LEU A 37 10.79 -21.99 7.29
C LEU A 37 11.83 -20.87 7.35
N ALA A 38 12.59 -20.71 6.27
CA ALA A 38 13.56 -19.64 6.16
C ALA A 38 12.88 -18.27 5.93
N GLN A 39 13.29 -17.27 6.71
CA GLN A 39 12.72 -15.93 6.65
C GLN A 39 12.84 -15.27 5.27
N LYS A 40 14.02 -15.31 4.65
CA LYS A 40 14.28 -14.60 3.38
C LYS A 40 13.39 -15.12 2.23
N PRO A 41 13.32 -16.43 1.96
CA PRO A 41 12.40 -17.00 0.98
C PRO A 41 10.92 -16.67 1.24
N LEU A 42 10.49 -16.69 2.51
CA LEU A 42 9.10 -16.35 2.85
C LEU A 42 8.79 -14.87 2.57
N ILE A 43 9.70 -13.95 2.91
CA ILE A 43 9.56 -12.51 2.61
C ILE A 43 9.58 -12.26 1.10
N ALA A 44 10.40 -13.02 0.37
CA ALA A 44 10.47 -12.96 -1.08
C ALA A 44 9.28 -13.67 -1.77
N VAL A 45 8.38 -14.31 -1.00
CA VAL A 45 7.22 -15.05 -1.52
C VAL A 45 7.67 -16.09 -2.56
N GLU A 46 8.75 -16.82 -2.24
CA GLU A 46 9.24 -17.92 -3.07
C GLU A 46 8.27 -19.10 -3.02
N ASP A 47 8.01 -19.72 -4.18
CA ASP A 47 6.95 -20.72 -4.34
C ASP A 47 7.05 -21.86 -3.32
N ALA A 48 8.25 -22.42 -3.11
CA ALA A 48 8.46 -23.50 -2.15
C ALA A 48 8.12 -23.10 -0.70
N SER A 49 8.44 -21.86 -0.29
CA SER A 49 8.10 -21.38 1.05
C SER A 49 6.61 -21.10 1.19
N VAL A 50 5.97 -20.59 0.13
CA VAL A 50 4.52 -20.38 0.07
C VAL A 50 3.77 -21.72 0.10
N ASP A 51 4.25 -22.73 -0.62
CA ASP A 51 3.71 -24.08 -0.62
C ASP A 51 3.73 -24.67 0.79
N GLN A 52 4.91 -24.68 1.42
CA GLN A 52 5.10 -25.23 2.77
C GLN A 52 4.24 -24.51 3.80
N ILE A 53 4.21 -23.18 3.83
CA ILE A 53 3.37 -22.45 4.80
C ILE A 53 1.86 -22.63 4.52
N SER A 54 1.46 -22.77 3.25
CA SER A 54 0.06 -23.02 2.89
C SER A 54 -0.39 -24.41 3.35
N GLU A 55 0.47 -25.41 3.22
CA GLU A 55 0.21 -26.77 3.72
C GLU A 55 0.09 -26.78 5.24
N VAL A 56 1.07 -26.20 5.95
CA VAL A 56 1.08 -26.12 7.42
C VAL A 56 -0.16 -25.41 7.96
N LEU A 57 -0.56 -24.31 7.32
CA LEU A 57 -1.74 -23.54 7.72
C LEU A 57 -3.05 -24.11 7.15
N GLY A 58 -3.01 -25.10 6.26
CA GLY A 58 -4.21 -25.62 5.60
C GLY A 58 -4.96 -24.53 4.82
N LEU A 59 -4.25 -23.79 3.98
CA LEU A 59 -4.83 -22.78 3.10
C LEU A 59 -5.42 -23.42 1.85
N SER A 60 -6.65 -23.07 1.51
CA SER A 60 -7.20 -23.35 0.19
C SER A 60 -6.43 -22.59 -0.90
N SER A 61 -6.49 -23.08 -2.15
CA SER A 61 -5.87 -22.40 -3.29
C SER A 61 -6.35 -20.95 -3.45
N ALA A 62 -7.62 -20.68 -3.12
CA ALA A 62 -8.20 -19.34 -3.19
C ALA A 62 -7.66 -18.41 -2.09
N GLU A 63 -7.59 -18.88 -0.84
CA GLU A 63 -6.98 -18.11 0.27
C GLU A 63 -5.50 -17.80 -0.05
N ARG A 64 -4.74 -18.81 -0.47
CA ARG A 64 -3.34 -18.66 -0.87
C ARG A 64 -3.19 -17.62 -1.97
N ALA A 65 -3.93 -17.74 -3.07
CA ALA A 65 -3.85 -16.82 -4.20
C ALA A 65 -4.17 -15.38 -3.76
N SER A 66 -5.17 -15.20 -2.90
CA SER A 66 -5.52 -13.89 -2.34
C SER A 66 -4.38 -13.30 -1.52
N LEU A 67 -3.87 -14.02 -0.51
CA LEU A 67 -2.79 -13.57 0.38
C LEU A 67 -1.51 -13.22 -0.39
N VAL A 68 -1.13 -14.06 -1.36
CA VAL A 68 0.03 -13.84 -2.22
C VAL A 68 -0.17 -12.61 -3.09
N SER A 69 -1.36 -12.41 -3.68
CA SER A 69 -1.61 -11.24 -4.53
C SER A 69 -1.49 -9.90 -3.79
N TRP A 70 -1.81 -9.88 -2.49
CA TRP A 70 -1.66 -8.73 -1.60
C TRP A 70 -0.27 -8.61 -0.97
N THR A 71 0.65 -9.54 -1.25
CA THR A 71 2.03 -9.51 -0.78
C THR A 71 2.97 -9.16 -1.94
N PRO A 72 3.74 -8.06 -1.87
CA PRO A 72 4.70 -7.73 -2.92
C PRO A 72 5.70 -8.86 -3.17
N GLN A 73 5.77 -9.35 -4.41
CA GLN A 73 6.70 -10.40 -4.82
C GLN A 73 7.82 -9.80 -5.67
N PRO A 74 9.11 -10.05 -5.37
CA PRO A 74 10.21 -9.61 -6.22
C PRO A 74 10.10 -10.10 -7.66
N LEU A 75 10.47 -9.23 -8.60
CA LEU A 75 10.69 -9.57 -10.01
C LEU A 75 12.17 -9.34 -10.35
N GLU A 76 12.57 -9.70 -11.57
CA GLU A 76 13.88 -9.28 -12.09
C GLU A 76 14.01 -7.74 -12.13
N GLY A 77 15.20 -7.25 -11.80
CA GLY A 77 15.48 -5.83 -11.65
C GLY A 77 14.91 -5.20 -10.37
N VAL A 78 14.85 -3.87 -10.31
CA VAL A 78 14.31 -3.13 -9.15
C VAL A 78 12.78 -3.00 -9.27
N ARG A 79 12.10 -4.15 -9.44
CA ARG A 79 10.65 -4.24 -9.63
C ARG A 79 10.02 -5.29 -8.73
N MET A 80 8.71 -5.14 -8.53
CA MET A 80 7.88 -6.05 -7.74
C MET A 80 6.59 -6.34 -8.52
N ARG A 81 6.08 -7.56 -8.41
CA ARG A 81 4.71 -7.91 -8.77
C ARG A 81 3.83 -7.59 -7.56
N PHE A 82 2.77 -6.81 -7.79
CA PHE A 82 1.79 -6.49 -6.77
C PHE A 82 0.42 -6.35 -7.43
N ARG A 83 -0.58 -7.12 -6.96
CA ARG A 83 -1.95 -7.10 -7.51
C ARG A 83 -2.03 -7.23 -9.04
N GLY A 84 -1.20 -8.11 -9.60
CA GLY A 84 -1.14 -8.39 -11.03
C GLY A 84 -0.30 -7.40 -11.85
N GLU A 85 0.18 -6.31 -11.24
CA GLU A 85 0.94 -5.27 -11.91
C GLU A 85 2.45 -5.30 -11.57
N SER A 86 3.28 -4.79 -12.49
CA SER A 86 4.72 -4.60 -12.25
C SER A 86 5.02 -3.17 -11.81
N VAL A 87 5.38 -3.00 -10.54
CA VAL A 87 5.66 -1.70 -9.90
C VAL A 87 7.14 -1.58 -9.54
N VAL A 88 7.66 -0.37 -9.36
CA VAL A 88 9.04 -0.22 -8.85
C VAL A 88 9.11 -0.66 -7.39
N SER A 89 10.25 -1.19 -6.93
CA SER A 89 10.36 -1.69 -5.55
C SER A 89 10.00 -0.65 -4.49
N ARG A 90 10.42 0.61 -4.68
CA ARG A 90 10.10 1.72 -3.76
C ARG A 90 8.60 2.05 -3.68
N ALA A 91 7.77 1.56 -4.60
CA ALA A 91 6.33 1.77 -4.57
C ALA A 91 5.64 0.97 -3.46
N VAL A 92 6.20 -0.18 -3.09
CA VAL A 92 5.60 -1.14 -2.14
C VAL A 92 6.55 -1.54 -1.01
N MET A 93 7.85 -1.27 -1.14
CA MET A 93 8.86 -1.55 -0.12
C MET A 93 9.29 -0.25 0.56
N ASN A 94 8.78 0.01 1.76
CA ASN A 94 9.13 1.19 2.56
C ASN A 94 9.62 0.79 3.96
N PRO A 95 10.68 1.42 4.51
CA PRO A 95 11.10 1.21 5.90
C PRO A 95 10.02 1.54 6.93
N THR A 96 9.17 2.51 6.60
CA THR A 96 8.02 2.90 7.41
C THR A 96 6.81 2.08 6.98
N VAL A 97 6.30 1.26 7.89
CA VAL A 97 5.04 0.55 7.72
C VAL A 97 3.92 1.51 8.13
N ARG A 98 2.92 1.65 7.27
CA ARG A 98 1.75 2.49 7.51
C ARG A 98 0.52 1.62 7.70
N GLY A 99 -0.51 2.21 8.28
CA GLY A 99 -1.82 1.57 8.31
C GLY A 99 -2.88 2.50 8.87
N CYS A 100 -4.10 1.98 8.96
CA CYS A 100 -5.22 2.69 9.55
C CYS A 100 -5.42 2.23 11.01
N PRO A 101 -5.22 3.13 12.00
CA PRO A 101 -5.44 2.80 13.41
C PRO A 101 -6.86 2.35 13.71
N CYS A 102 -7.86 2.95 13.04
CA CYS A 102 -9.27 2.57 13.17
C CYS A 102 -9.53 1.13 12.71
N CYS A 103 -9.02 0.73 11.53
CA CYS A 103 -9.09 -0.66 11.07
C CYS A 103 -8.46 -1.62 12.08
N LEU A 104 -7.24 -1.34 12.53
CA LEU A 104 -6.54 -2.21 13.49
C LEU A 104 -7.28 -2.30 14.83
N ARG A 105 -7.87 -1.20 15.32
CA ARG A 105 -8.67 -1.18 16.55
C ARG A 105 -9.97 -1.97 16.41
N GLU A 106 -10.61 -1.93 15.25
CA GLU A 106 -11.77 -2.77 14.98
C GLU A 106 -11.41 -4.25 14.87
N ASP A 107 -10.27 -4.54 14.24
CA ASP A 107 -9.74 -5.89 14.08
C ASP A 107 -9.49 -6.56 15.45
N THR A 108 -9.16 -5.80 16.50
CA THR A 108 -9.01 -6.38 17.87
C THR A 108 -10.29 -7.00 18.40
N LYS A 109 -11.47 -6.60 17.90
CA LYS A 109 -12.74 -7.22 18.31
C LYS A 109 -12.89 -8.65 17.78
N GLN A 110 -12.02 -9.04 16.85
CA GLN A 110 -11.98 -10.36 16.23
C GLN A 110 -10.86 -11.23 16.80
N SER A 111 -10.17 -10.77 17.84
CA SER A 111 -9.09 -11.53 18.48
C SER A 111 -9.61 -12.80 19.16
N GLN A 112 -8.84 -13.88 19.13
CA GLN A 112 -9.23 -15.14 19.79
C GLN A 112 -8.47 -15.36 21.10
N PHE A 113 -7.18 -15.05 21.12
CA PHE A 113 -6.28 -15.31 22.23
C PHE A 113 -5.57 -14.04 22.70
N GLU A 114 -4.96 -13.29 21.78
CA GLU A 114 -4.26 -12.04 22.09
C GLU A 114 -4.82 -10.89 21.27
N THR A 115 -4.93 -9.67 21.82
CA THR A 115 -5.44 -8.49 21.10
C THR A 115 -4.84 -8.31 19.69
N VAL A 116 -3.56 -8.61 19.52
CA VAL A 116 -2.84 -8.46 18.25
C VAL A 116 -3.07 -9.59 17.24
N ASP A 117 -3.62 -10.74 17.66
CA ASP A 117 -3.97 -11.84 16.74
C ASP A 117 -5.19 -11.51 15.86
N GLY A 118 -5.98 -10.53 16.27
CA GLY A 118 -7.08 -9.95 15.49
C GLY A 118 -6.59 -8.98 14.42
N MET A 119 -5.52 -8.23 14.71
CA MET A 119 -5.02 -7.10 13.90
C MET A 119 -4.45 -7.55 12.55
N VAL A 120 -5.00 -7.02 11.45
CA VAL A 120 -4.61 -7.41 10.09
C VAL A 120 -3.77 -6.34 9.41
N MET A 121 -2.59 -6.73 8.93
CA MET A 121 -1.78 -5.89 8.05
C MET A 121 -2.24 -6.08 6.61
N ARG A 122 -2.86 -5.02 6.07
CA ARG A 122 -3.42 -5.03 4.71
C ARG A 122 -2.38 -4.62 3.67
N GLY A 123 -2.38 -5.30 2.53
CA GLY A 123 -1.37 -5.17 1.49
C GLY A 123 -1.38 -3.81 0.80
N ASP A 124 -2.56 -3.24 0.61
CA ASP A 124 -2.79 -1.92 0.01
C ASP A 124 -2.10 -0.78 0.78
N TRP A 125 -1.96 -0.89 2.11
CA TRP A 125 -1.26 0.11 2.93
C TRP A 125 0.24 0.25 2.60
N GLN A 126 0.84 -0.78 2.03
CA GLN A 126 2.24 -0.76 1.61
C GLN A 126 2.46 0.09 0.35
N PHE A 127 1.40 0.27 -0.46
CA PHE A 127 1.49 1.02 -1.71
C PHE A 127 1.59 2.52 -1.43
N ARG A 128 2.74 3.12 -1.73
CA ARG A 128 3.09 4.50 -1.36
C ARG A 128 2.12 5.56 -1.90
N HIS A 129 1.43 5.24 -2.99
CA HIS A 129 0.51 6.16 -3.65
C HIS A 129 -0.89 6.14 -3.04
N LEU A 130 -1.20 5.12 -2.24
CA LEU A 130 -2.39 5.07 -1.41
C LEU A 130 -2.07 5.74 -0.06
N ALA A 131 -2.80 6.82 0.24
CA ALA A 131 -2.56 7.66 1.41
C ALA A 131 -3.73 7.71 2.40
N VAL A 132 -4.92 7.28 1.97
CA VAL A 132 -6.16 7.37 2.75
C VAL A 132 -6.77 5.99 2.91
N CYS A 133 -7.25 5.68 4.12
CA CYS A 133 -8.15 4.55 4.30
C CYS A 133 -9.57 4.99 3.91
N ILE A 134 -10.11 4.45 2.81
CA ILE A 134 -11.46 4.80 2.34
C ILE A 134 -12.54 4.46 3.36
N ARG A 135 -12.38 3.33 4.06
CA ARG A 135 -13.36 2.86 5.04
C ARG A 135 -13.56 3.83 6.21
N HIS A 136 -12.47 4.45 6.66
CA HIS A 136 -12.48 5.35 7.81
C HIS A 136 -12.31 6.83 7.45
N ALA A 137 -12.17 7.13 6.14
CA ALA A 137 -11.92 8.48 5.62
C ALA A 137 -10.83 9.19 6.44
N SER A 138 -9.68 8.53 6.63
CA SER A 138 -8.58 9.02 7.47
C SER A 138 -7.23 8.68 6.82
N PRO A 139 -6.22 9.56 6.94
CA PRO A 139 -4.88 9.28 6.44
C PRO A 139 -4.29 7.99 7.02
N LEU A 140 -3.58 7.23 6.20
CA LEU A 140 -2.72 6.16 6.70
C LEU A 140 -1.56 6.78 7.47
N VAL A 141 -1.40 6.38 8.73
CA VAL A 141 -0.36 6.92 9.61
C VAL A 141 0.85 5.98 9.64
N PRO A 142 2.06 6.50 9.90
CA PRO A 142 3.21 5.64 10.20
C PRO A 142 2.94 4.87 11.51
N LEU A 143 2.97 3.54 11.44
CA LEU A 143 2.80 2.68 12.61
C LEU A 143 4.16 2.40 13.26
N TRP A 144 5.17 2.10 12.46
CA TRP A 144 6.57 1.98 12.89
C TRP A 144 7.53 2.16 11.71
N THR A 145 8.80 2.39 12.02
CA THR A 145 9.89 2.42 11.04
C THR A 145 10.98 1.44 11.45
N ALA A 146 11.36 0.55 10.52
CA ALA A 146 12.40 -0.44 10.75
C ALA A 146 13.37 -0.53 9.55
N LYS A 147 14.66 -0.31 9.82
CA LYS A 147 15.73 -0.45 8.82
C LYS A 147 15.95 -1.91 8.44
N ARG A 148 15.98 -2.80 9.44
CA ARG A 148 16.10 -4.25 9.23
C ARG A 148 14.79 -4.78 8.69
N VAL A 149 14.88 -5.52 7.58
CA VAL A 149 13.73 -6.13 6.91
C VAL A 149 13.02 -7.14 7.83
N ALA A 150 13.78 -7.90 8.62
CA ALA A 150 13.25 -8.81 9.63
C ALA A 150 12.31 -8.10 10.61
N ASP A 151 12.80 -7.05 11.27
CA ASP A 151 12.04 -6.31 12.27
C ASP A 151 10.82 -5.60 11.64
N ARG A 152 10.92 -5.21 10.37
CA ARG A 152 9.81 -4.57 9.63
C ARG A 152 8.61 -5.49 9.47
N TYR A 153 8.86 -6.76 9.17
CA TYR A 153 7.86 -7.78 8.83
C TYR A 153 7.49 -8.69 10.01
N ASP A 154 8.09 -8.49 11.19
CA ASP A 154 7.65 -9.10 12.45
C ASP A 154 6.42 -8.37 13.01
N PHE A 155 5.28 -8.45 12.31
CA PHE A 155 4.11 -7.66 12.66
C PHE A 155 3.58 -8.00 14.06
N ALA A 156 3.73 -9.23 14.55
CA ALA A 156 3.25 -9.64 15.87
C ALA A 156 3.97 -8.84 16.95
N THR A 157 5.30 -8.79 16.86
CA THR A 157 6.12 -8.01 17.79
C THR A 157 5.89 -6.52 17.65
N GLN A 158 5.78 -5.99 16.43
CA GLN A 158 5.58 -4.55 16.22
C GLN A 158 4.20 -4.09 16.69
N LEU A 159 3.14 -4.82 16.38
CA LEU A 159 1.77 -4.52 16.82
C LEU A 159 1.65 -4.61 18.35
N ARG A 160 2.31 -5.58 18.99
CA ARG A 160 2.39 -5.64 20.47
C ARG A 160 2.99 -4.37 21.06
N ARG A 161 4.05 -3.82 20.45
CA ARG A 161 4.72 -2.60 20.91
C ARG A 161 3.82 -1.37 20.83
N ILE A 162 3.04 -1.23 19.77
CA ILE A 162 2.18 -0.06 19.54
C ILE A 162 0.74 -0.24 20.04
N LYS A 163 0.40 -1.41 20.57
CA LYS A 163 -0.97 -1.78 20.98
C LYS A 163 -1.59 -0.74 21.91
N ALA A 164 -0.88 -0.29 22.94
CA ALA A 164 -1.41 0.68 23.90
C ALA A 164 -1.77 2.01 23.20
N ASP A 165 -0.84 2.55 22.41
CA ASP A 165 -1.03 3.79 21.64
C ASP A 165 -2.20 3.67 20.66
N LEU A 166 -2.36 2.51 20.04
CA LEU A 166 -3.44 2.22 19.11
C LEU A 166 -4.81 2.18 19.81
N ILE A 167 -4.91 1.53 20.98
CA ILE A 167 -6.16 1.44 21.74
C ILE A 167 -6.55 2.79 22.34
N GLU A 168 -5.58 3.55 22.84
CA GLU A 168 -5.77 4.88 23.43
C GLU A 168 -5.98 5.99 22.39
N GLY A 169 -5.88 5.67 21.09
CA GLY A 169 -6.07 6.64 20.01
C GLY A 169 -4.93 7.61 19.80
N ARG A 170 -3.75 7.36 20.39
CA ARG A 170 -2.55 8.21 20.20
C ARG A 170 -2.04 8.23 18.76
N LEU A 171 -2.40 7.21 17.97
CA LEU A 171 -2.03 7.11 16.55
C LEU A 171 -3.10 7.68 15.62
N ASP A 172 -4.26 8.11 16.14
CA ASP A 172 -5.37 8.52 15.30
C ASP A 172 -5.05 9.83 14.55
N ALA A 173 -5.41 9.87 13.27
CA ALA A 173 -5.36 11.08 12.47
C ALA A 173 -6.79 11.62 12.26
N ALA A 174 -6.90 12.95 12.16
CA ALA A 174 -8.16 13.59 11.81
C ALA A 174 -8.71 13.02 10.49
N THR A 175 -10.04 12.95 10.40
CA THR A 175 -10.70 12.52 9.17
C THR A 175 -10.38 13.47 8.02
N CYS A 176 -10.33 12.93 6.81
CA CYS A 176 -10.06 13.65 5.59
C CYS A 176 -11.09 13.29 4.52
N GLU A 177 -11.19 14.13 3.50
CA GLU A 177 -12.02 13.83 2.33
C GLU A 177 -11.44 12.64 1.55
N VAL A 178 -12.33 11.76 1.07
CA VAL A 178 -11.97 10.68 0.14
C VAL A 178 -12.22 11.17 -1.28
N THR A 179 -11.13 11.39 -2.03
CA THR A 179 -11.16 11.97 -3.38
C THR A 179 -11.52 10.93 -4.45
N SER A 180 -11.77 11.38 -5.68
CA SER A 180 -11.93 10.49 -6.84
C SER A 180 -10.68 9.65 -7.09
N TYR A 181 -9.50 10.24 -6.85
CA TYR A 181 -8.23 9.52 -6.95
C TYR A 181 -8.16 8.36 -5.95
N ASP A 182 -8.56 8.60 -4.69
CA ASP A 182 -8.54 7.56 -3.65
C ASP A 182 -9.45 6.39 -4.04
N LYS A 183 -10.65 6.68 -4.53
CA LYS A 183 -11.60 5.64 -5.01
C LYS A 183 -11.03 4.87 -6.19
N TRP A 184 -10.42 5.55 -7.15
CA TRP A 184 -9.80 4.93 -8.32
C TRP A 184 -8.65 4.00 -7.93
N ILE A 185 -7.71 4.44 -7.11
CA ILE A 185 -6.55 3.62 -6.73
C ILE A 185 -6.98 2.40 -5.90
N ASP A 186 -8.01 2.55 -5.05
CA ASP A 186 -8.59 1.46 -4.27
C ASP A 186 -9.26 0.41 -5.16
N GLN A 187 -10.13 0.84 -6.08
CA GLN A 187 -10.81 -0.05 -7.02
C GLN A 187 -9.81 -0.76 -7.92
N ARG A 188 -8.83 -0.03 -8.47
CA ARG A 188 -7.81 -0.61 -9.35
C ARG A 188 -6.95 -1.65 -8.63
N LEU A 189 -6.59 -1.42 -7.36
CA LEU A 189 -5.92 -2.44 -6.56
C LEU A 189 -6.84 -3.64 -6.26
N GLU A 190 -8.11 -3.42 -5.96
CA GLU A 190 -9.05 -4.47 -5.58
C GLU A 190 -9.44 -5.36 -6.77
N THR A 191 -9.68 -4.79 -7.95
CA THR A 191 -10.28 -5.52 -9.09
C THR A 191 -9.39 -5.55 -10.32
N GLY A 192 -8.34 -4.73 -10.38
CA GLY A 192 -7.54 -4.51 -11.58
C GLY A 192 -8.25 -3.67 -12.65
N GLN A 193 -9.47 -3.19 -12.38
CA GLN A 193 -10.24 -2.41 -13.36
C GLN A 193 -9.83 -0.93 -13.34
N ASP A 194 -9.72 -0.37 -14.53
CA ASP A 194 -9.50 1.05 -14.78
C ASP A 194 -10.16 1.38 -16.13
N GLU A 195 -11.22 2.17 -16.10
CA GLU A 195 -11.96 2.58 -17.31
C GLU A 195 -11.36 3.83 -17.98
N THR A 196 -10.34 4.42 -17.36
CA THR A 196 -9.69 5.62 -17.86
C THR A 196 -8.55 5.27 -18.81
N TRP A 197 -8.00 6.29 -19.48
CA TRP A 197 -6.78 6.11 -20.28
C TRP A 197 -5.57 5.63 -19.46
N LEU A 198 -5.57 5.83 -18.12
CA LEU A 198 -4.49 5.41 -17.23
C LEU A 198 -4.34 3.88 -17.15
N ALA A 199 -5.34 3.10 -17.59
CA ALA A 199 -5.28 1.65 -17.68
C ALA A 199 -4.12 1.14 -18.57
N ASN A 200 -3.68 1.97 -19.53
CA ASN A 200 -2.59 1.63 -20.45
C ASN A 200 -1.19 1.70 -19.81
N HIS A 201 -1.10 2.11 -18.56
CA HIS A 201 0.14 2.22 -17.81
C HIS A 201 0.02 1.45 -16.50
N SER A 202 1.14 0.94 -15.96
CA SER A 202 1.11 0.34 -14.62
C SER A 202 0.64 1.36 -13.57
N ILE A 203 -0.07 0.92 -12.54
CA ILE A 203 -0.69 1.73 -11.49
C ILE A 203 0.29 2.68 -10.80
N ASP A 204 1.53 2.23 -10.59
CA ASP A 204 2.61 3.04 -10.02
C ASP A 204 2.99 4.22 -10.91
N ILE A 205 3.07 4.00 -12.23
CA ILE A 205 3.34 5.05 -13.22
C ILE A 205 2.15 5.99 -13.35
N ALA A 206 0.93 5.46 -13.44
CA ALA A 206 -0.30 6.26 -13.50
C ALA A 206 -0.45 7.16 -12.26
N ALA A 207 -0.23 6.60 -11.06
CA ALA A 207 -0.27 7.34 -9.81
C ALA A 207 0.84 8.40 -9.71
N GLN A 208 2.06 8.05 -10.11
CA GLN A 208 3.19 9.00 -10.14
C GLN A 208 2.94 10.14 -11.12
N PHE A 209 2.34 9.85 -12.27
CA PHE A 209 1.95 10.86 -13.25
C PHE A 209 0.89 11.82 -12.68
N CYS A 210 -0.14 11.30 -12.01
CA CYS A 210 -1.15 12.13 -11.35
C CYS A 210 -0.52 13.04 -10.29
N GLU A 211 0.41 12.53 -9.47
CA GLU A 211 1.15 13.34 -8.48
C GLU A 211 1.94 14.46 -9.16
N LEU A 212 2.71 14.16 -10.21
CA LEU A 212 3.55 15.14 -10.90
C LEU A 212 2.72 16.21 -11.61
N LEU A 213 1.70 15.79 -12.36
CA LEU A 213 0.82 16.71 -13.08
C LEU A 213 0.11 17.63 -12.09
N GLY A 214 -0.49 17.06 -11.06
CA GLY A 214 -1.21 17.83 -10.06
C GLY A 214 -0.31 18.75 -9.25
N ALA A 215 0.93 18.35 -8.94
CA ALA A 215 1.88 19.22 -8.25
C ALA A 215 2.15 20.50 -9.05
N GLU A 216 2.30 20.40 -10.37
CA GLU A 216 2.48 21.57 -11.23
C GLU A 216 1.20 22.41 -11.37
N LEU A 217 0.02 21.77 -11.42
CA LEU A 217 -1.27 22.48 -11.42
C LEU A 217 -1.48 23.27 -10.13
N VAL A 218 -1.21 22.66 -8.97
CA VAL A 218 -1.32 23.32 -7.66
C VAL A 218 -0.28 24.44 -7.53
N ARG A 219 0.99 24.19 -7.89
CA ARG A 219 2.07 25.18 -7.84
C ARG A 219 1.75 26.43 -8.67
N ARG A 220 1.05 26.26 -9.79
CA ARG A 220 0.63 27.37 -10.64
C ARG A 220 -0.74 27.94 -10.26
N ASP A 221 -1.36 27.55 -9.15
CA ASP A 221 -2.68 28.04 -8.75
C ASP A 221 -3.80 27.74 -9.78
N LEU A 222 -3.68 26.59 -10.47
CA LEU A 222 -4.72 26.06 -11.39
C LEU A 222 -5.68 25.10 -10.70
N ALA A 223 -5.28 24.58 -9.54
CA ALA A 223 -6.10 23.71 -8.68
C ALA A 223 -5.82 24.06 -7.20
N PRO A 224 -6.16 25.27 -6.74
CA PRO A 224 -5.88 25.71 -5.37
C PRO A 224 -6.52 24.78 -4.34
N LYS A 225 -5.79 24.52 -3.24
CA LYS A 225 -6.25 23.73 -2.08
C LYS A 225 -6.48 22.23 -2.36
N SER A 226 -6.32 21.77 -3.60
CA SER A 226 -6.38 20.35 -3.93
C SER A 226 -5.07 19.64 -3.56
N ALA A 227 -5.17 18.40 -3.09
CA ALA A 227 -4.00 17.53 -3.00
C ALA A 227 -3.46 17.24 -4.42
N PRO A 228 -2.13 17.24 -4.64
CA PRO A 228 -1.54 17.03 -5.97
C PRO A 228 -2.10 15.81 -6.72
N ARG A 229 -2.07 14.59 -6.14
CA ARG A 229 -2.64 13.40 -6.80
C ARG A 229 -4.08 13.59 -7.27
N SER A 230 -4.93 14.17 -6.42
CA SER A 230 -6.33 14.43 -6.76
C SER A 230 -6.43 15.39 -7.94
N ALA A 231 -5.72 16.52 -7.89
CA ALA A 231 -5.74 17.51 -8.98
C ALA A 231 -5.26 16.92 -10.31
N GLY A 232 -4.19 16.13 -10.29
CA GLY A 232 -3.68 15.49 -11.51
C GLY A 232 -4.63 14.40 -12.03
N PHE A 233 -5.25 13.63 -11.14
CA PHE A 233 -6.20 12.58 -11.51
C PHE A 233 -7.48 13.13 -12.13
N GLU A 234 -8.03 14.23 -11.62
CA GLU A 234 -9.21 14.89 -12.20
C GLU A 234 -8.98 15.29 -13.66
N VAL A 235 -7.74 15.64 -14.02
CA VAL A 235 -7.37 15.90 -15.42
C VAL A 235 -7.11 14.61 -16.19
N ALA A 236 -6.30 13.71 -15.63
CA ALA A 236 -5.80 12.53 -16.34
C ALA A 236 -6.90 11.49 -16.62
N SER A 237 -7.88 11.35 -15.72
CA SER A 237 -9.03 10.45 -15.87
C SER A 237 -9.91 10.81 -17.09
N GLN A 238 -9.92 12.08 -17.51
CA GLN A 238 -10.65 12.56 -18.69
C GLN A 238 -9.93 12.24 -20.02
N GLY A 239 -8.74 11.64 -19.95
CA GLY A 239 -8.02 11.12 -21.11
C GLY A 239 -7.03 12.09 -21.78
N PRO A 240 -6.43 11.66 -22.91
CA PRO A 240 -5.27 12.34 -23.50
C PRO A 240 -5.51 13.78 -23.94
N ALA A 241 -6.72 14.12 -24.38
CA ALA A 241 -7.05 15.48 -24.80
C ALA A 241 -6.99 16.47 -23.62
N SER A 242 -7.53 16.09 -22.46
CA SER A 242 -7.48 16.88 -21.24
C SER A 242 -6.05 17.03 -20.70
N ILE A 243 -5.26 15.96 -20.75
CA ILE A 243 -3.83 15.99 -20.41
C ILE A 243 -3.06 16.97 -21.32
N LYS A 244 -3.27 16.89 -22.63
CA LYS A 244 -2.64 17.78 -23.61
C LYS A 244 -3.02 19.25 -23.37
N ASN A 245 -4.29 19.50 -23.07
CA ASN A 245 -4.76 20.84 -22.71
C ASN A 245 -4.11 21.36 -21.43
N ALA A 246 -3.99 20.52 -20.39
CA ALA A 246 -3.28 20.90 -19.17
C ALA A 246 -1.82 21.27 -19.45
N PHE A 247 -1.10 20.48 -20.27
CA PHE A 247 0.26 20.83 -20.69
C PHE A 247 0.32 22.16 -21.45
N HIS A 248 -0.63 22.45 -22.36
CA HIS A 248 -0.68 23.74 -23.03
C HIS A 248 -0.91 24.90 -22.05
N VAL A 249 -1.77 24.73 -21.03
CA VAL A 249 -2.02 25.75 -20.00
C VAL A 249 -0.76 25.98 -19.16
N LEU A 250 -0.07 24.91 -18.76
CA LEU A 250 1.21 25.00 -18.05
C LEU A 250 2.26 25.75 -18.89
N ALA A 251 2.41 25.40 -20.17
CA ALA A 251 3.35 26.03 -21.09
C ALA A 251 3.06 27.52 -21.31
N LYS A 252 1.80 27.92 -21.52
CA LYS A 252 1.43 29.35 -21.71
C LYS A 252 1.81 30.24 -20.52
N ARG A 253 1.80 29.69 -19.31
CA ARG A 253 2.19 30.42 -18.09
C ARG A 253 3.71 30.54 -17.90
N ALA A 254 4.51 29.80 -18.67
CA ALA A 254 5.97 29.94 -18.76
C ALA A 254 6.34 30.60 -20.09
N SER A 255 5.83 31.82 -20.31
CA SER A 255 5.99 32.60 -21.55
C SER A 255 7.06 33.69 -21.44
N GLY A 256 7.94 33.61 -20.45
CA GLY A 256 9.11 34.49 -20.35
C GLY A 256 10.12 34.20 -21.49
N PRO A 257 10.85 35.21 -21.98
CA PRO A 257 11.81 35.06 -23.08
C PRO A 257 12.99 34.12 -22.80
N HIS A 258 13.15 33.66 -21.55
CA HIS A 258 14.16 32.68 -21.11
C HIS A 258 13.55 31.45 -20.43
N ASP A 259 12.24 31.23 -20.54
CA ASP A 259 11.60 30.06 -19.92
C ASP A 259 11.95 28.78 -20.68
N GLU A 260 12.82 27.96 -20.07
CA GLU A 260 13.17 26.64 -20.58
C GLU A 260 12.04 25.63 -20.33
N MET A 261 12.11 24.44 -20.96
CA MET A 261 11.12 23.36 -20.76
C MET A 261 10.96 22.98 -19.28
N ARG A 262 12.04 23.06 -18.49
CA ARG A 262 12.00 22.87 -17.03
C ARG A 262 11.20 23.98 -16.33
N SER A 263 11.29 25.23 -16.79
CA SER A 263 10.44 26.33 -16.27
C SER A 263 8.96 26.12 -16.58
N ALA A 264 8.63 25.48 -17.71
CA ALA A 264 7.27 25.18 -18.13
C ALA A 264 6.65 23.95 -17.43
N PHE A 265 7.42 22.88 -17.27
CA PHE A 265 6.89 21.58 -16.84
C PHE A 265 7.41 21.11 -15.48
N GLY A 266 8.38 21.80 -14.90
CA GLY A 266 8.92 21.49 -13.57
C GLY A 266 9.32 20.02 -13.48
N ARG A 267 8.77 19.31 -12.49
CA ARG A 267 9.09 17.89 -12.25
C ARG A 267 8.52 16.93 -13.29
N LEU A 268 7.67 17.38 -14.22
CA LEU A 268 7.20 16.55 -15.34
C LEU A 268 8.26 16.39 -16.44
N TYR A 269 9.33 17.20 -16.43
CA TYR A 269 10.41 17.15 -17.41
C TYR A 269 11.59 16.24 -17.02
N ASP A 270 11.70 15.91 -15.73
CA ASP A 270 12.76 15.06 -15.17
C ASP A 270 12.36 13.57 -15.19
#